data_AF-A0AAP2BRA0-F1
#
_entry.id   AF-A0AAP2BRA0-F1
#
_cell.length_a   1.000
_cell.length_b   1.000
_cell.length_c   1.000
_cell.angle_alpha   90.00
_cell.angle_beta   90.00
_cell.angle_gamma   90.00
#
_symmetry.space_group_name_H-M   'P 1'
#
loop_
_entity.id
_entity.type
_entity.pdbx_description
1 polymer ?
#
loop_
_entity_poly.entity_id
_entity_poly.type
_entity_poly.pdbx_seq_one_letter_code
_entity_poly.pdbx_strand_id
1 'polypeptide(L)'
;MAMVNARIDDELKARVDAVLQRRNITVTQNMTDLYRYIDQHEQSPFLPAPRPHTAGDVVAKCCSDLMNIRDALLLIRGHAERQAGTGEMASLYQLFTRSRLAFADGLCWLHSAPALPFTVDRLLLPLAQVQAQIAECDIALGGGSRDALVLSDDALSKLAANFNELDKVVISLCEKVGVLRRLPPVVTEEQRFDGEFCTVFTKDVSFPGNVEVIIHLRPDLLRLLTPHLKEAICCPRIPGWTPGVDINSGFNTYIPAPADYFQKMDSITAVAMAPAGGAMGVCGLLFVQGETRIHYWSEKSAQVNPVSRDMLSEAVCVKIENHIRNILQGSDTK
;
A
#
# COMPACT_ATOMS: atom_id res chain seq x y z
N MET A 1 -42.16 -23.89 -8.78
CA MET A 1 -42.34 -22.50 -9.24
C MET A 1 -42.69 -21.66 -8.02
N ALA A 2 -41.97 -20.55 -7.79
CA ALA A 2 -42.28 -19.61 -6.72
C ALA A 2 -43.19 -18.48 -7.25
N MET A 3 -44.01 -17.89 -6.38
CA MET A 3 -44.89 -16.78 -6.72
C MET A 3 -44.30 -15.48 -6.18
N VAL A 4 -44.23 -14.44 -7.01
CA VAL A 4 -43.77 -13.09 -6.60
C VAL A 4 -44.99 -12.17 -6.56
N ASN A 5 -45.31 -11.66 -5.37
CA ASN A 5 -46.37 -10.68 -5.17
C ASN A 5 -45.73 -9.31 -4.89
N ALA A 6 -46.04 -8.32 -5.73
CA ALA A 6 -45.55 -6.95 -5.58
C ALA A 6 -46.74 -5.99 -5.45
N ARG A 7 -46.61 -4.99 -4.57
CA ARG A 7 -47.53 -3.85 -4.50
C ARG A 7 -47.01 -2.76 -5.42
N ILE A 8 -47.85 -2.27 -6.33
CA ILE A 8 -47.51 -1.25 -7.32
C ILE A 8 -48.63 -0.20 -7.31
N ASP A 9 -48.26 1.05 -7.49
CA ASP A 9 -49.20 2.16 -7.69
C ASP A 9 -50.09 1.95 -8.94
N ASP A 10 -51.39 2.24 -8.83
CA ASP A 10 -52.37 1.94 -9.87
C ASP A 10 -52.13 2.75 -11.16
N GLU A 11 -51.74 4.02 -11.03
CA GLU A 11 -51.46 4.85 -12.20
C GLU A 11 -50.18 4.40 -12.90
N LEU A 12 -49.14 4.06 -12.13
CA LEU A 12 -47.91 3.49 -12.67
C LEU A 12 -48.19 2.18 -13.40
N LYS A 13 -48.97 1.28 -12.79
CA LYS A 13 -49.37 0.01 -13.40
C LYS A 13 -50.07 0.23 -14.74
N ALA A 14 -51.05 1.13 -14.81
CA ALA A 14 -51.77 1.44 -16.04
C ALA A 14 -50.84 1.94 -17.17
N ARG A 15 -49.90 2.85 -16.84
CA ARG A 15 -48.93 3.37 -17.82
C ARG A 15 -47.98 2.28 -18.32
N VAL A 16 -47.49 1.42 -17.44
CA VAL A 16 -46.55 0.34 -17.80
C VAL A 16 -47.25 -0.75 -18.60
N ASP A 17 -48.47 -1.17 -18.22
CA ASP A 17 -49.24 -2.18 -18.96
C ASP A 17 -49.48 -1.75 -20.42
N ALA A 18 -49.79 -0.47 -20.65
CA ALA A 18 -49.93 0.08 -22.01
C ALA A 18 -48.62 0.05 -22.82
N VAL A 19 -47.46 0.18 -22.17
CA VAL A 19 -46.15 0.03 -22.83
C VAL A 19 -45.87 -1.43 -23.17
N LEU A 20 -46.13 -2.34 -22.23
CA LEU A 20 -45.92 -3.77 -22.40
C LEU A 20 -46.82 -4.35 -23.50
N GLN A 21 -48.09 -3.91 -23.53
CA GLN A 21 -49.03 -4.28 -24.58
C GLN A 21 -48.54 -3.82 -25.96
N ARG A 22 -48.02 -2.58 -26.09
CA ARG A 22 -47.42 -2.10 -27.35
C ARG A 22 -46.19 -2.90 -27.78
N ARG A 23 -45.49 -3.54 -26.84
CA ARG A 23 -44.33 -4.38 -27.09
C ARG A 23 -44.68 -5.86 -27.27
N ASN A 24 -45.95 -6.24 -27.18
CA ASN A 24 -46.42 -7.63 -27.20
C ASN A 24 -45.74 -8.52 -26.13
N ILE A 25 -45.46 -7.96 -24.95
CA ILE A 25 -44.85 -8.68 -23.82
C ILE A 25 -45.83 -8.66 -22.65
N THR A 26 -45.96 -9.77 -21.94
CA THR A 26 -46.78 -9.83 -20.71
C THR A 26 -45.99 -9.35 -19.50
N VAL A 27 -46.68 -8.88 -18.45
CA VAL A 27 -46.03 -8.50 -17.18
C VAL A 27 -45.17 -9.65 -16.64
N THR A 28 -45.70 -10.88 -16.66
CA THR A 28 -44.98 -12.08 -16.21
C THR A 28 -43.71 -12.33 -17.03
N GLN A 29 -43.78 -12.19 -18.36
CA GLN A 29 -42.62 -12.37 -19.23
C GLN A 29 -41.56 -11.32 -18.95
N ASN A 30 -41.95 -10.05 -18.87
CA ASN A 30 -41.04 -8.94 -18.58
C ASN A 30 -40.35 -9.08 -17.20
N MET A 31 -41.11 -9.50 -16.17
CA MET A 31 -40.54 -9.80 -14.85
C MET A 31 -39.59 -11.00 -14.89
N THR A 32 -39.95 -12.06 -15.61
CA THR A 32 -39.11 -13.26 -15.74
C THR A 32 -37.78 -12.92 -16.42
N ASP A 33 -37.82 -12.11 -17.47
CA ASP A 33 -36.61 -11.67 -18.19
C ASP A 33 -35.71 -10.80 -17.33
N LEU A 34 -36.29 -9.94 -16.47
CA LEU A 34 -35.54 -9.19 -15.46
C LEU A 34 -34.83 -10.10 -14.45
N TYR A 35 -35.53 -11.11 -13.92
CA TYR A 35 -34.91 -12.08 -13.00
C TYR A 35 -33.79 -12.88 -13.67
N ARG A 36 -33.98 -13.33 -14.92
CA ARG A 36 -32.93 -14.03 -15.69
C ARG A 36 -31.72 -13.14 -15.93
N TYR A 37 -31.94 -11.86 -16.24
CA TYR A 37 -30.84 -10.91 -16.44
C TYR A 37 -30.01 -10.76 -15.16
N ILE A 38 -30.68 -10.57 -14.01
CA ILE A 38 -30.00 -10.41 -12.71
C ILE A 38 -29.25 -11.69 -12.33
N ASP A 39 -29.84 -12.85 -12.57
CA ASP A 39 -29.20 -14.15 -12.33
C ASP A 39 -27.95 -14.35 -13.22
N GLN A 40 -28.02 -13.98 -14.49
CA GLN A 40 -26.92 -14.15 -15.44
C GLN A 40 -25.76 -13.16 -15.26
N HIS A 41 -26.04 -11.96 -14.77
CA HIS A 41 -25.06 -10.86 -14.73
C HIS A 41 -24.75 -10.36 -13.33
N GLU A 42 -25.37 -10.93 -12.29
CA GLU A 42 -25.26 -10.51 -10.89
C GLU A 42 -25.54 -9.00 -10.66
N GLN A 43 -26.22 -8.35 -11.61
CA GLN A 43 -26.48 -6.91 -11.58
C GLN A 43 -27.81 -6.54 -12.25
N SER A 44 -28.38 -5.40 -11.85
CA SER A 44 -29.58 -4.82 -12.47
C SER A 44 -29.29 -4.35 -13.90
N PRO A 45 -30.23 -4.50 -14.86
CA PRO A 45 -30.09 -3.97 -16.23
C PRO A 45 -30.23 -2.43 -16.29
N PHE A 46 -30.72 -1.81 -15.21
CA PHE A 46 -30.75 -0.37 -15.10
C PHE A 46 -29.35 0.12 -14.73
N LEU A 47 -28.83 1.08 -15.51
CA LEU A 47 -27.67 1.87 -15.08
C LEU A 47 -27.96 2.34 -13.65
N PRO A 48 -27.09 2.07 -12.66
CA PRO A 48 -27.26 2.67 -11.35
C PRO A 48 -27.36 4.16 -11.60
N ALA A 49 -28.51 4.76 -11.31
CA ALA A 49 -28.65 6.20 -11.40
C ALA A 49 -27.45 6.77 -10.64
N PRO A 50 -26.67 7.71 -11.22
CA PRO A 50 -25.63 8.38 -10.45
C PRO A 50 -26.34 8.88 -9.20
N ARG A 51 -25.99 8.31 -8.03
CA ARG A 51 -26.69 8.64 -6.78
C ARG A 51 -26.73 10.15 -6.72
N PRO A 52 -27.90 10.82 -6.62
CA PRO A 52 -27.92 12.25 -6.47
C PRO A 52 -27.06 12.55 -5.25
N HIS A 53 -25.86 13.11 -5.48
CA HIS A 53 -24.93 13.37 -4.40
C HIS A 53 -25.62 14.43 -3.54
N THR A 54 -25.98 14.08 -2.31
CA THR A 54 -26.41 15.09 -1.38
C THR A 54 -25.23 16.03 -1.12
N ALA A 55 -25.50 17.25 -0.69
CA ALA A 55 -24.41 18.16 -0.30
C ALA A 55 -23.49 17.53 0.77
N GLY A 56 -24.04 16.67 1.64
CA GLY A 56 -23.25 15.88 2.59
C GLY A 56 -22.35 14.85 1.93
N ASP A 57 -22.84 14.13 0.92
CA ASP A 57 -22.03 13.16 0.15
C ASP A 57 -20.87 13.85 -0.59
N VAL A 58 -21.13 15.02 -1.18
CA VAL A 58 -20.09 15.80 -1.87
C VAL A 58 -19.03 16.28 -0.88
N VAL A 59 -19.43 16.76 0.30
CA VAL A 59 -18.49 17.14 1.37
C VAL A 59 -17.66 15.96 1.85
N ALA A 60 -18.27 14.79 2.06
CA ALA A 60 -17.56 13.58 2.46
C ALA A 60 -16.53 13.14 1.40
N LYS A 61 -16.92 13.20 0.12
CA LYS A 61 -16.01 12.97 -1.00
C LYS A 61 -14.86 13.99 -1.02
N CYS A 62 -15.16 15.29 -0.87
CA CYS A 62 -14.13 16.32 -0.77
C CYS A 62 -13.15 16.02 0.37
N CYS A 63 -13.61 15.61 1.55
CA CYS A 63 -12.73 15.24 2.67
C CYS A 63 -11.86 14.01 2.34
N SER A 64 -12.40 13.02 1.63
CA SER A 64 -11.62 11.88 1.15
C SER A 64 -10.54 12.28 0.15
N ASP A 65 -10.87 13.16 -0.80
CA ASP A 65 -9.93 13.71 -1.78
C ASP A 65 -8.84 14.53 -1.07
N LEU A 66 -9.20 15.33 -0.06
CA LEU A 66 -8.24 16.07 0.78
C LEU A 66 -7.27 15.15 1.55
N MET A 67 -7.75 14.02 2.09
CA MET A 67 -6.87 13.04 2.71
C MET A 67 -5.88 12.45 1.69
N ASN A 68 -6.33 12.13 0.48
CA ASN A 68 -5.43 11.63 -0.57
C ASN A 68 -4.37 12.67 -0.99
N ILE A 69 -4.77 13.95 -1.06
CA ILE A 69 -3.86 15.07 -1.35
C ILE A 69 -2.80 15.20 -0.24
N ARG A 70 -3.24 15.22 1.02
CA ARG A 70 -2.36 15.27 2.19
C ARG A 70 -1.37 14.10 2.18
N ASP A 71 -1.85 12.88 1.99
CA ASP A 71 -1.03 11.68 2.00
C ASP A 71 0.02 11.70 0.85
N ALA A 72 -0.39 12.10 -0.35
CA ALA A 72 0.52 12.27 -1.48
C ALA A 72 1.57 13.35 -1.22
N LEU A 73 1.18 14.52 -0.68
CA LEU A 73 2.11 15.60 -0.35
C LEU A 73 3.12 15.19 0.73
N LEU A 74 2.68 14.44 1.74
CA LEU A 74 3.55 13.93 2.79
C LEU A 74 4.60 12.96 2.24
N LEU A 75 4.18 12.05 1.35
CA LEU A 75 5.07 11.11 0.68
C LEU A 75 6.05 11.85 -0.25
N ILE A 76 5.56 12.76 -1.09
CA ILE A 76 6.39 13.58 -2.00
C ILE A 76 7.45 14.35 -1.22
N ARG A 77 7.06 15.02 -0.12
CA ARG A 77 8.01 15.74 0.74
C ARG A 77 9.08 14.79 1.27
N GLY A 78 8.68 13.64 1.81
CA GLY A 78 9.63 12.68 2.36
C GLY A 78 10.55 12.04 1.31
N HIS A 79 10.11 11.86 0.06
CA HIS A 79 11.00 11.44 -1.03
C HIS A 79 11.95 12.57 -1.46
N ALA A 80 11.47 13.82 -1.51
CA ALA A 80 12.27 14.98 -1.88
C ALA A 80 13.36 15.31 -0.83
N GLU A 81 13.04 15.21 0.46
CA GLU A 81 14.00 15.36 1.57
C GLU A 81 15.12 14.32 1.53
N ARG A 82 14.83 13.12 1.01
CA ARG A 82 15.76 11.98 1.00
C ARG A 82 16.51 11.78 -0.32
N GLN A 83 16.20 12.54 -1.37
CA GLN A 83 16.77 12.36 -2.72
C GLN A 83 16.63 10.91 -3.26
N ALA A 84 15.57 10.20 -2.88
CA ALA A 84 15.37 8.79 -3.20
C ALA A 84 15.13 8.56 -4.72
N GLY A 85 15.70 7.48 -5.27
CA GLY A 85 15.71 7.16 -6.70
C GLY A 85 14.32 6.96 -7.35
N THR A 86 13.91 7.97 -8.11
CA THR A 86 13.22 8.04 -9.42
C THR A 86 12.10 7.09 -9.88
N GLY A 87 11.53 6.20 -9.05
CA GLY A 87 10.41 5.32 -9.48
C GLY A 87 9.00 5.80 -9.14
N GLU A 88 8.80 6.38 -7.96
CA GLU A 88 7.47 6.55 -7.37
C GLU A 88 6.92 7.99 -7.45
N MET A 89 7.79 8.97 -7.72
CA MET A 89 7.46 10.39 -7.65
C MET A 89 6.39 10.80 -8.68
N ALA A 90 6.45 10.29 -9.92
CA ALA A 90 5.42 10.56 -10.92
C ALA A 90 4.05 9.97 -10.53
N SER A 91 4.03 8.77 -9.96
CA SER A 91 2.79 8.12 -9.50
C SER A 91 2.15 8.92 -8.36
N LEU A 92 2.96 9.40 -7.41
CA LEU A 92 2.50 10.26 -6.31
C LEU A 92 1.99 11.62 -6.82
N TYR A 93 2.70 12.24 -7.77
CA TYR A 93 2.27 13.51 -8.35
C TYR A 93 0.99 13.36 -9.20
N GLN A 94 0.81 12.22 -9.89
CA GLN A 94 -0.44 11.88 -10.57
C GLN A 94 -1.60 11.70 -9.58
N LEU A 95 -1.38 11.00 -8.47
CA LEU A 95 -2.38 10.86 -7.40
C LEU A 95 -2.75 12.22 -6.81
N PHE A 96 -1.76 13.05 -6.51
CA PHE A 96 -1.95 14.42 -6.04
C PHE A 96 -2.81 15.24 -7.03
N THR A 97 -2.44 15.24 -8.31
CA THR A 97 -3.13 15.99 -9.37
C THR A 97 -4.57 15.51 -9.56
N ARG A 98 -4.80 14.19 -9.63
CA ARG A 98 -6.14 13.61 -9.77
C ARG A 98 -7.03 13.96 -8.58
N SER A 99 -6.49 13.82 -7.36
CA SER A 99 -7.24 14.11 -6.14
C SER A 99 -7.56 15.60 -6.03
N ARG A 100 -6.62 16.48 -6.41
CA ARG A 100 -6.86 17.93 -6.48
C ARG A 100 -7.98 18.30 -7.47
N LEU A 101 -7.98 17.72 -8.66
CA LEU A 101 -9.03 17.97 -9.66
C LEU A 101 -10.39 17.47 -9.18
N ALA A 102 -10.43 16.27 -8.60
CA ALA A 102 -11.65 15.69 -8.04
C ALA A 102 -12.21 16.51 -6.86
N PHE A 103 -11.33 17.09 -6.04
CA PHE A 103 -11.68 18.01 -4.97
C PHE A 103 -12.23 19.33 -5.51
N ALA A 104 -11.56 19.94 -6.51
CA ALA A 104 -12.00 21.18 -7.12
C ALA A 104 -13.37 21.06 -7.78
N ASP A 105 -13.64 19.93 -8.45
CA ASP A 105 -14.95 19.62 -9.05
C ASP A 105 -16.06 19.56 -7.98
N GLY A 106 -15.80 18.86 -6.87
CA GLY A 106 -16.73 18.81 -5.74
C GLY A 106 -16.98 20.19 -5.11
N LEU A 107 -15.94 21.02 -4.99
CA LEU A 107 -16.04 22.38 -4.47
C LEU A 107 -16.87 23.28 -5.42
N CYS A 108 -16.63 23.20 -6.73
CA CYS A 108 -17.43 23.90 -7.74
C CYS A 108 -18.91 23.51 -7.67
N TRP A 109 -19.19 22.21 -7.50
CA TRP A 109 -20.55 21.73 -7.31
C TRP A 109 -21.20 22.34 -6.07
N LEU A 110 -20.50 22.34 -4.93
CA LEU A 110 -21.01 22.90 -3.67
C LEU A 110 -21.32 24.40 -3.80
N HIS A 111 -20.44 25.17 -4.45
CA HIS A 111 -20.68 26.60 -4.70
C HIS A 111 -21.83 26.87 -5.68
N SER A 112 -22.15 25.92 -6.56
CA SER A 112 -23.22 26.06 -7.55
C SER A 112 -24.57 25.53 -7.05
N ALA A 113 -24.61 24.88 -5.88
CA ALA A 113 -25.82 24.31 -5.32
C ALA A 113 -26.80 25.43 -4.92
N PRO A 114 -28.08 25.35 -5.33
CA PRO A 114 -29.06 26.42 -5.10
C PRO A 114 -29.45 26.58 -3.63
N ALA A 115 -29.29 25.53 -2.82
CA ALA A 115 -29.49 25.56 -1.38
C ALA A 115 -28.61 24.49 -0.71
N LEU A 116 -27.87 24.89 0.31
CA LEU A 116 -27.04 23.99 1.12
C LEU A 116 -27.62 23.87 2.53
N PRO A 117 -27.55 22.68 3.15
CA PRO A 117 -27.74 22.54 4.58
C PRO A 117 -26.78 23.46 5.34
N PHE A 118 -27.23 24.09 6.43
CA PHE A 118 -26.42 24.99 7.26
C PHE A 118 -25.08 24.38 7.73
N THR A 119 -25.08 23.07 7.98
CA THR A 119 -23.88 22.31 8.35
C THR A 119 -22.86 22.26 7.23
N VAL A 120 -23.29 22.17 5.97
CA VAL A 120 -22.43 22.16 4.78
C VAL A 120 -21.98 23.57 4.42
N ASP A 121 -22.88 24.55 4.51
CA ASP A 121 -22.57 25.97 4.22
C ASP A 121 -21.40 26.50 5.07
N ARG A 122 -21.36 26.13 6.36
CA ARG A 122 -20.24 26.46 7.27
C ARG A 122 -18.90 25.83 6.88
N LEU A 123 -18.89 24.81 6.02
CA LEU A 123 -17.67 24.15 5.57
C LEU A 123 -17.10 24.75 4.29
N LEU A 124 -17.86 25.55 3.54
CA LEU A 124 -17.42 26.15 2.28
C LEU A 124 -16.14 26.99 2.43
N LEU A 125 -16.10 27.88 3.43
CA LEU A 125 -14.95 28.75 3.65
C LEU A 125 -13.67 27.95 3.98
N PRO A 126 -13.69 27.00 4.95
CA PRO A 126 -12.54 26.11 5.17
C PRO A 126 -12.14 25.31 3.93
N LEU A 127 -13.09 24.77 3.16
CA LEU A 127 -12.78 24.03 1.92
C LEU A 127 -12.08 24.92 0.88
N ALA A 128 -12.55 26.16 0.71
CA ALA A 128 -11.92 27.13 -0.17
C ALA A 128 -10.51 27.55 0.30
N GLN A 129 -10.30 27.69 1.61
CA GLN A 129 -8.98 27.95 2.18
C GLN A 129 -7.99 26.82 1.89
N VAL A 130 -8.44 25.56 1.98
CA VAL A 130 -7.59 24.40 1.63
C VAL A 130 -7.22 24.42 0.15
N GLN A 131 -8.12 24.82 -0.75
CA GLN A 131 -7.80 24.94 -2.18
C GLN A 131 -6.62 25.91 -2.44
N ALA A 132 -6.58 27.03 -1.73
CA ALA A 132 -5.46 27.97 -1.81
C ALA A 132 -4.15 27.33 -1.32
N GLN A 133 -4.18 26.63 -0.17
CA GLN A 133 -3.01 25.93 0.36
C GLN A 133 -2.52 24.82 -0.57
N ILE A 134 -3.42 24.08 -1.23
CA ILE A 134 -3.05 23.08 -2.23
C ILE A 134 -2.31 23.73 -3.41
N ALA A 135 -2.76 24.90 -3.86
CA ALA A 135 -2.09 25.65 -4.92
C ALA A 135 -0.68 26.09 -4.52
N GLU A 136 -0.50 26.58 -3.29
CA GLU A 136 0.81 26.96 -2.75
C GLU A 136 1.77 25.75 -2.64
N CYS A 137 1.25 24.58 -2.24
CA CYS A 137 2.01 23.33 -2.28
C CYS A 137 2.41 22.95 -3.72
N ASP A 138 1.51 23.06 -4.69
CA ASP A 138 1.80 22.73 -6.10
C ASP A 138 2.85 23.68 -6.71
N ILE A 139 2.80 24.96 -6.37
CA ILE A 139 3.80 25.95 -6.75
C ILE A 139 5.17 25.58 -6.19
N ALA A 140 5.24 25.18 -4.91
CA ALA A 140 6.48 24.73 -4.29
C ALA A 140 7.05 23.46 -4.95
N LEU A 141 6.18 22.59 -5.50
CA LEU A 141 6.58 21.42 -6.29
C LEU A 141 7.02 21.74 -7.73
N GLY A 142 6.89 22.98 -8.19
CA GLY A 142 7.34 23.40 -9.52
C GLY A 142 6.42 22.99 -10.68
N GLY A 143 5.18 22.55 -10.40
CA GLY A 143 4.12 22.43 -11.39
C GLY A 143 4.25 21.31 -12.44
N GLY A 144 4.87 20.17 -12.13
CA GLY A 144 4.89 19.04 -13.06
C GLY A 144 5.34 17.70 -12.47
N SER A 145 4.87 16.62 -13.10
CA SER A 145 5.28 15.24 -12.82
C SER A 145 6.68 14.99 -13.37
N ARG A 146 7.70 15.01 -12.51
CA ARG A 146 9.06 14.58 -12.87
C ARG A 146 9.47 13.42 -11.99
N ASP A 147 9.97 12.35 -12.60
CA ASP A 147 10.49 11.18 -11.86
C ASP A 147 11.66 11.55 -10.95
N ALA A 148 12.46 12.54 -11.35
CA ALA A 148 13.55 13.11 -10.56
C ALA A 148 13.20 14.52 -10.05
N LEU A 149 12.16 14.64 -9.24
CA LEU A 149 11.83 15.92 -8.59
C LEU A 149 12.87 16.24 -7.50
N VAL A 150 13.89 17.03 -7.86
CA VAL A 150 14.84 17.59 -6.91
C VAL A 150 14.36 18.99 -6.53
N LEU A 151 13.91 19.14 -5.30
CA LEU A 151 13.48 20.43 -4.74
C LEU A 151 14.69 21.16 -4.16
N SER A 152 14.74 22.49 -4.33
CA SER A 152 15.68 23.32 -3.58
C SER A 152 15.31 23.40 -2.11
N ASP A 153 16.26 23.71 -1.23
CA ASP A 153 16.00 23.87 0.21
C ASP A 153 14.90 24.91 0.51
N ASP A 154 14.85 25.99 -0.28
CA ASP A 154 13.79 27.01 -0.20
C ASP A 154 12.41 26.44 -0.60
N ALA A 155 12.35 25.64 -1.66
CA ALA A 155 11.12 24.98 -2.10
C ALA A 155 10.64 23.93 -1.09
N LEU A 156 11.55 23.15 -0.51
CA LEU A 156 11.28 22.19 0.56
C LEU A 156 10.72 22.88 1.82
N SER A 157 11.34 23.98 2.23
CA SER A 157 10.88 24.76 3.39
C SER A 157 9.48 25.34 3.18
N LYS A 158 9.21 25.91 2.00
CA LYS A 158 7.87 26.41 1.62
C LYS A 158 6.84 25.29 1.57
N LEU A 159 7.18 24.15 0.96
CA LEU A 159 6.31 22.98 0.92
C LEU A 159 5.98 22.48 2.34
N ALA A 160 6.96 22.43 3.24
CA ALA A 160 6.75 22.01 4.62
C ALA A 160 5.83 22.96 5.39
N ALA A 161 6.02 24.27 5.25
CA ALA A 161 5.17 25.28 5.89
C ALA A 161 3.71 25.21 5.40
N ASN A 162 3.52 25.17 4.08
CA ASN A 162 2.20 25.09 3.45
C ASN A 162 1.50 23.76 3.79
N PHE A 163 2.24 22.65 3.77
CA PHE A 163 1.72 21.35 4.17
C PHE A 163 1.23 21.34 5.62
N ASN A 164 1.99 21.92 6.57
CA ASN A 164 1.60 21.92 7.98
C ASN A 164 0.30 22.71 8.22
N GLU A 165 0.09 23.82 7.52
CA GLU A 165 -1.17 24.56 7.58
C GLU A 165 -2.31 23.78 6.91
N LEU A 166 -2.05 23.16 5.76
CA LEU A 166 -3.02 22.29 5.09
C LEU A 166 -3.45 21.11 5.99
N ASP A 167 -2.49 20.40 6.60
CA ASP A 167 -2.75 19.22 7.44
C ASP A 167 -3.67 19.56 8.63
N LYS A 168 -3.44 20.70 9.29
CA LYS A 168 -4.32 21.18 10.38
C LYS A 168 -5.77 21.38 9.91
N VAL A 169 -5.95 22.02 8.75
CA VAL A 169 -7.30 22.30 8.24
C VAL A 169 -7.98 21.01 7.76
N VAL A 170 -7.25 20.12 7.09
CA VAL A 170 -7.76 18.81 6.63
C VAL A 170 -8.20 17.95 7.82
N ILE A 171 -7.41 17.90 8.90
CA ILE A 171 -7.77 17.17 10.12
C ILE A 171 -9.07 17.74 10.72
N SER A 172 -9.15 19.07 10.89
CA SER A 172 -10.34 19.71 11.45
C SER A 172 -11.60 19.48 10.59
N LEU A 173 -11.45 19.50 9.26
CA LEU A 173 -12.55 19.22 8.32
C LEU A 173 -13.04 17.77 8.43
N CYS A 174 -12.13 16.80 8.44
CA CYS A 174 -12.48 15.39 8.54
C CYS A 174 -13.18 15.06 9.87
N GLU A 175 -12.73 15.68 10.98
CA GLU A 175 -13.37 15.56 12.29
C GLU A 175 -14.80 16.12 12.28
N LYS A 176 -15.03 17.29 11.67
CA LYS A 176 -16.36 17.91 11.58
C LYS A 176 -17.35 17.11 10.73
N VAL A 177 -16.85 16.38 9.73
CA VAL A 177 -17.68 15.57 8.80
C VAL A 177 -17.84 14.12 9.29
N GLY A 178 -17.06 13.70 10.29
CA GLY A 178 -17.11 12.34 10.84
C GLY A 178 -16.49 11.27 9.94
N VAL A 179 -15.54 11.65 9.08
CA VAL A 179 -14.80 10.71 8.23
C VAL A 179 -13.69 10.05 9.05
N LEU A 180 -13.56 8.73 8.97
CA LEU A 180 -12.52 7.96 9.65
C LEU A 180 -11.13 8.48 9.29
N ARG A 181 -10.38 8.89 10.32
CA ARG A 181 -9.00 9.38 10.18
C ARG A 181 -8.08 8.23 9.75
N ARG A 182 -7.50 8.34 8.56
CA ARG A 182 -6.40 7.45 8.13
C ARG A 182 -5.10 7.86 8.81
N LEU A 183 -4.32 6.87 9.26
CA LEU A 183 -2.97 7.12 9.76
C LEU A 183 -2.12 7.72 8.63
N PRO A 184 -1.26 8.72 8.92
CA PRO A 184 -0.38 9.28 7.90
C PRO A 184 0.49 8.17 7.30
N PRO A 185 0.65 8.11 5.97
CA PRO A 185 1.60 7.19 5.36
C PRO A 185 3.01 7.55 5.83
N VAL A 186 3.79 6.54 6.22
CA VAL A 186 5.20 6.71 6.57
C VAL A 186 6.00 6.41 5.31
N VAL A 187 6.84 7.35 4.88
CA VAL A 187 7.86 7.06 3.86
C VAL A 187 8.81 6.05 4.48
N THR A 188 8.61 4.80 4.09
CA THR A 188 9.48 3.68 4.43
C THR A 188 10.52 3.60 3.32
N GLU A 189 11.81 3.63 3.66
CA GLU A 189 12.87 3.38 2.68
C GLU A 189 12.74 1.93 2.23
N GLU A 190 12.02 1.68 1.14
CA GLU A 190 12.17 0.43 0.40
C GLU A 190 13.48 0.51 -0.37
N GLN A 191 14.60 0.09 0.24
CA GLN A 191 15.86 0.01 -0.50
C GLN A 191 15.83 -1.28 -1.31
N ARG A 192 15.77 -1.13 -2.63
CA ARG A 192 15.73 -2.22 -3.58
C ARG A 192 17.10 -2.42 -4.22
N PHE A 193 17.56 -3.65 -4.28
CA PHE A 193 18.70 -4.04 -5.09
C PHE A 193 18.34 -5.23 -5.98
N ASP A 194 18.46 -5.04 -7.30
CA ASP A 194 18.19 -6.06 -8.30
C ASP A 194 19.49 -6.77 -8.71
N GLY A 195 19.61 -8.04 -8.32
CA GLY A 195 20.66 -8.93 -8.79
C GLY A 195 20.30 -9.66 -10.08
N GLU A 196 21.25 -10.44 -10.60
CA GLU A 196 21.11 -11.40 -11.69
C GLU A 196 20.04 -12.50 -11.41
N PHE A 197 19.98 -13.00 -10.16
CA PHE A 197 19.17 -14.16 -9.76
C PHE A 197 18.06 -13.84 -8.75
N CYS A 198 18.21 -12.78 -7.96
CA CYS A 198 17.23 -12.37 -6.95
C CYS A 198 17.14 -10.85 -6.82
N THR A 199 15.98 -10.38 -6.37
CA THR A 199 15.78 -8.99 -5.95
C THR A 199 15.67 -8.95 -4.42
N VAL A 200 16.36 -8.01 -3.78
CA VAL A 200 16.31 -7.80 -2.34
C VAL A 200 15.68 -6.45 -2.04
N PHE A 201 14.74 -6.43 -1.10
CA PHE A 201 14.10 -5.24 -0.56
C PHE A 201 14.43 -5.14 0.92
N THR A 202 14.78 -3.96 1.41
CA THR A 202 14.78 -3.68 2.86
C THR A 202 13.59 -2.81 3.21
N LYS A 203 12.97 -3.04 4.36
CA LYS A 203 11.83 -2.28 4.88
C LYS A 203 12.04 -1.98 6.35
N ASP A 204 11.66 -0.78 6.74
CA ASP A 204 11.68 -0.42 8.15
C ASP A 204 10.54 -1.12 8.87
N VAL A 205 10.89 -1.82 9.96
CA VAL A 205 9.90 -2.41 10.85
C VAL A 205 9.52 -1.40 11.92
N SER A 206 8.37 -1.62 12.57
CA SER A 206 7.84 -0.75 13.64
C SER A 206 8.81 -0.54 14.82
N PHE A 207 9.86 -1.36 14.95
CA PHE A 207 10.84 -1.30 16.03
C PHE A 207 12.12 -0.56 15.60
N PRO A 208 12.57 0.45 16.37
CA PRO A 208 13.75 1.25 16.01
C PRO A 208 15.04 0.40 16.04
N GLY A 209 15.76 0.39 14.92
CA GLY A 209 17.01 -0.37 14.75
C GLY A 209 16.86 -1.74 14.07
N ASN A 210 15.62 -2.15 13.78
CA ASN A 210 15.32 -3.37 13.04
C ASN A 210 15.05 -3.05 11.56
N VAL A 211 15.46 -3.96 10.69
CA VAL A 211 15.20 -3.90 9.25
C VAL A 211 14.65 -5.24 8.79
N GLU A 212 13.49 -5.25 8.14
CA GLU A 212 12.97 -6.41 7.44
C GLU A 212 13.61 -6.47 6.05
N VAL A 213 14.13 -7.62 5.67
CA VAL A 213 14.78 -7.85 4.38
C VAL A 213 14.02 -8.95 3.66
N ILE A 214 13.44 -8.61 2.52
CA ILE A 214 12.63 -9.50 1.69
C ILE A 214 13.43 -9.85 0.45
N ILE A 215 13.58 -11.14 0.17
CA ILE A 215 14.34 -11.64 -0.97
C ILE A 215 13.37 -12.38 -1.89
N HIS A 216 13.30 -11.92 -3.13
CA HIS A 216 12.53 -12.57 -4.19
C HIS A 216 13.47 -13.25 -5.18
N LEU A 217 13.33 -14.57 -5.32
CA LEU A 217 13.99 -15.30 -6.40
C LEU A 217 13.29 -15.03 -7.73
N ARG A 218 14.05 -15.07 -8.81
CA ARG A 218 13.44 -15.06 -10.13
C ARG A 218 12.52 -16.28 -10.32
N PRO A 219 11.33 -16.10 -10.95
CA PRO A 219 10.37 -17.17 -11.13
C PRO A 219 10.87 -18.39 -11.90
N ASP A 220 11.80 -18.19 -12.85
CA ASP A 220 12.40 -19.26 -13.66
C ASP A 220 13.37 -20.13 -12.85
N LEU A 221 14.08 -19.54 -11.88
CA LEU A 221 14.97 -20.25 -10.98
C LEU A 221 14.23 -21.01 -9.88
N LEU A 222 13.04 -20.56 -9.50
CA LEU A 222 12.26 -21.19 -8.44
C LEU A 222 12.09 -22.69 -8.69
N ARG A 223 11.69 -23.09 -9.91
CA ARG A 223 11.49 -24.51 -10.26
C ARG A 223 12.78 -25.32 -10.26
N LEU A 224 13.88 -24.71 -10.71
CA LEU A 224 15.17 -25.37 -10.84
C LEU A 224 15.85 -25.56 -9.48
N LEU A 225 15.72 -24.57 -8.60
CA LEU A 225 16.32 -24.57 -7.27
C LEU A 225 15.45 -25.24 -6.22
N THR A 226 14.12 -25.36 -6.39
CA THR A 226 13.20 -25.99 -5.42
C THR A 226 13.72 -27.32 -4.81
N PRO A 227 14.34 -28.25 -5.57
CA PRO A 227 14.90 -29.48 -4.99
C PRO A 227 16.13 -29.25 -4.11
N HIS A 228 16.97 -28.28 -4.48
CA HIS A 228 18.23 -27.94 -3.81
C HIS A 228 18.03 -26.95 -2.64
N LEU A 229 16.97 -26.14 -2.68
CA LEU A 229 16.54 -25.22 -1.61
C LEU A 229 15.96 -25.93 -0.39
N LYS A 230 15.80 -27.25 -0.44
CA LYS A 230 15.44 -28.08 0.73
C LYS A 230 16.62 -28.26 1.68
N GLU A 231 17.85 -28.12 1.19
CA GLU A 231 19.05 -28.04 2.00
C GLU A 231 19.21 -26.58 2.45
N ALA A 232 19.44 -26.37 3.74
CA ALA A 232 19.31 -25.06 4.39
C ALA A 232 20.27 -24.03 3.78
N ILE A 233 19.76 -23.05 3.04
CA ILE A 233 20.56 -21.85 2.74
C ILE A 233 20.78 -21.12 4.05
N CYS A 234 22.03 -20.98 4.51
CA CYS A 234 22.31 -20.20 5.71
C CYS A 234 21.90 -18.73 5.53
N CYS A 235 21.27 -18.13 6.54
CA CYS A 235 21.03 -16.67 6.55
C CYS A 235 22.33 -15.89 6.29
N PRO A 236 22.33 -14.92 5.35
CA PRO A 236 23.52 -14.13 5.04
C PRO A 236 24.03 -13.39 6.27
N ARG A 237 25.27 -13.66 6.66
CA ARG A 237 25.96 -12.91 7.71
C ARG A 237 26.52 -11.62 7.13
N ILE A 238 26.01 -10.50 7.61
CA ILE A 238 26.39 -9.16 7.15
C ILE A 238 27.14 -8.44 8.28
N PRO A 239 28.35 -7.92 8.06
CA PRO A 239 29.10 -7.18 9.09
C PRO A 239 28.27 -6.02 9.66
N GLY A 240 28.13 -5.96 10.99
CA GLY A 240 27.32 -4.94 11.67
C GLY A 240 25.85 -5.32 11.88
N TRP A 241 25.41 -6.48 11.38
CA TRP A 241 24.02 -6.91 11.44
C TRP A 241 23.90 -8.38 11.84
N THR A 242 23.07 -8.67 12.83
CA THR A 242 22.69 -10.05 13.13
C THR A 242 21.37 -10.38 12.44
N PRO A 243 21.27 -11.52 11.75
CA PRO A 243 20.01 -12.01 11.22
C PRO A 243 19.19 -12.74 12.30
N GLY A 244 17.87 -12.62 12.21
CA GLY A 244 16.90 -13.48 12.87
C GLY A 244 15.66 -13.68 12.02
N VAL A 245 14.86 -14.69 12.36
CA VAL A 245 13.66 -15.07 11.60
C VAL A 245 12.45 -14.82 12.48
N ASP A 246 11.41 -14.13 11.97
CA ASP A 246 10.19 -13.87 12.75
C ASP A 246 9.30 -15.11 12.79
N ILE A 247 9.21 -15.68 14.00
CA ILE A 247 8.38 -16.84 14.37
C ILE A 247 6.86 -16.60 14.21
N ASN A 248 6.43 -15.34 14.17
CA ASN A 248 5.02 -14.94 14.09
C ASN A 248 4.55 -14.65 12.65
N SER A 249 5.47 -14.62 11.68
CA SER A 249 5.16 -14.25 10.29
C SER A 249 4.33 -15.29 9.52
N GLY A 250 4.12 -16.50 10.09
CA GLY A 250 3.43 -17.60 9.39
C GLY A 250 4.28 -18.27 8.30
N PHE A 251 5.49 -17.77 8.02
CA PHE A 251 6.47 -18.32 7.07
C PHE A 251 7.57 -19.12 7.79
N ASN A 252 7.22 -19.81 8.88
CA ASN A 252 8.16 -20.53 9.72
C ASN A 252 8.91 -21.60 8.92
N THR A 253 10.22 -21.41 8.74
CA THR A 253 11.10 -22.49 8.32
C THR A 253 12.28 -22.63 9.24
N TYR A 254 12.08 -23.48 10.23
CA TYR A 254 13.16 -24.06 10.99
C TYR A 254 13.83 -25.11 10.11
N ILE A 255 15.06 -24.86 9.68
CA ILE A 255 15.95 -25.92 9.20
C ILE A 255 17.12 -25.97 10.19
N PRO A 256 17.34 -27.11 10.89
CA PRO A 256 18.43 -27.24 11.83
C PRO A 256 19.76 -27.00 11.11
N ALA A 257 20.57 -26.09 11.65
CA ALA A 257 21.92 -25.87 11.16
C ALA A 257 22.77 -27.14 11.33
N PRO A 258 23.73 -27.42 10.43
CA PRO A 258 24.68 -28.52 10.57
C PRO A 258 25.45 -28.45 11.90
N ALA A 259 25.81 -29.63 12.42
CA ALA A 259 26.27 -29.88 13.79
C ALA A 259 27.47 -29.04 14.30
N ASP A 260 28.17 -28.32 13.42
CA ASP A 260 29.44 -27.66 13.71
C ASP A 260 29.32 -26.14 13.95
N TYR A 261 28.13 -25.54 13.78
CA TYR A 261 27.91 -24.11 13.97
C TYR A 261 27.30 -23.78 15.34
N PHE A 262 28.14 -23.86 16.38
CA PHE A 262 28.04 -23.37 17.77
C PHE A 262 26.69 -23.38 18.53
N GLN A 263 26.75 -24.14 19.64
CA GLN A 263 25.86 -24.27 20.80
C GLN A 263 24.44 -24.81 20.54
N LYS A 264 24.34 -26.13 20.76
CA LYS A 264 23.09 -26.91 20.85
C LYS A 264 22.05 -26.20 21.72
N MET A 265 21.06 -25.58 21.08
CA MET A 265 19.70 -25.56 21.63
C MET A 265 18.92 -26.63 20.88
N ASP A 266 18.33 -27.57 21.62
CA ASP A 266 17.36 -28.47 21.00
C ASP A 266 16.14 -27.67 20.51
N SER A 267 15.47 -28.20 19.50
CA SER A 267 14.32 -27.56 18.85
C SER A 267 13.17 -27.28 19.81
N ILE A 268 13.06 -28.03 20.90
CA ILE A 268 12.00 -27.87 21.91
C ILE A 268 12.31 -26.65 22.79
N THR A 269 13.58 -26.47 23.16
CA THR A 269 14.08 -25.38 24.00
C THR A 269 14.05 -24.05 23.24
N ALA A 270 14.39 -24.06 21.95
CA ALA A 270 14.28 -22.87 21.09
C ALA A 270 12.83 -22.39 20.93
N VAL A 271 11.88 -23.32 20.73
CA VAL A 271 10.44 -23.01 20.62
C VAL A 271 9.86 -22.53 21.96
N ALA A 272 10.35 -23.04 23.10
CA ALA A 272 9.93 -22.59 24.42
C ALA A 272 10.45 -21.19 24.79
N MET A 273 11.58 -20.76 24.22
CA MET A 273 12.20 -19.44 24.50
C MET A 273 11.72 -18.31 23.58
N ALA A 274 11.12 -18.66 22.44
CA ALA A 274 10.54 -17.75 21.45
C ALA A 274 9.54 -16.71 22.03
N PRO A 275 8.62 -17.06 22.95
CA PRO A 275 7.70 -16.10 23.57
C PRO A 275 8.37 -15.14 24.57
N ALA A 276 9.58 -15.46 25.03
CA ALA A 276 10.27 -14.74 26.11
C ALA A 276 11.29 -13.69 25.60
N GLY A 277 11.40 -13.49 24.28
CA GLY A 277 12.34 -12.53 23.69
C GLY A 277 13.82 -12.88 23.89
N GLY A 278 14.14 -14.13 24.24
CA GLY A 278 15.51 -14.63 24.35
C GLY A 278 16.10 -15.00 22.99
N ALA A 279 17.43 -14.83 22.83
CA ALA A 279 18.18 -14.95 21.58
C ALA A 279 17.69 -16.08 20.66
N MET A 280 17.15 -15.68 19.51
CA MET A 280 16.58 -16.54 18.48
C MET A 280 17.71 -17.22 17.68
N GLY A 281 17.67 -18.55 17.58
CA GLY A 281 18.69 -19.34 16.90
C GLY A 281 18.80 -19.08 15.40
N VAL A 282 19.99 -19.31 14.84
CA VAL A 282 20.27 -19.16 13.40
C VAL A 282 19.52 -20.24 12.61
N CYS A 283 18.50 -19.84 11.87
CA CYS A 283 17.70 -20.72 11.00
C CYS A 283 18.10 -20.55 9.54
N GLY A 284 17.95 -21.60 8.71
CA GLY A 284 18.12 -21.50 7.26
C GLY A 284 16.98 -20.71 6.57
N LEU A 285 17.22 -20.26 5.34
CA LEU A 285 16.24 -19.61 4.48
C LEU A 285 15.39 -20.65 3.75
N LEU A 286 14.09 -20.37 3.63
CA LEU A 286 13.18 -21.09 2.74
C LEU A 286 12.43 -20.09 1.87
N PHE A 287 12.41 -20.38 0.58
CA PHE A 287 11.65 -19.59 -0.37
C PHE A 287 10.25 -20.17 -0.55
N VAL A 288 9.26 -19.57 0.10
CA VAL A 288 7.85 -19.89 -0.08
C VAL A 288 7.35 -19.09 -1.28
N GLN A 289 6.94 -19.77 -2.35
CA GLN A 289 6.49 -19.13 -3.60
C GLN A 289 7.54 -18.17 -4.20
N GLY A 290 8.83 -18.41 -3.93
CA GLY A 290 9.93 -17.57 -4.41
C GLY A 290 10.25 -16.36 -3.53
N GLU A 291 9.61 -16.23 -2.36
CA GLU A 291 9.86 -15.16 -1.39
C GLU A 291 10.41 -15.73 -0.09
N THR A 292 11.39 -15.05 0.52
CA THR A 292 11.81 -15.26 1.92
C THR A 292 11.99 -13.93 2.63
N ARG A 293 11.81 -13.92 3.95
CA ARG A 293 11.94 -12.73 4.79
C ARG A 293 12.93 -12.97 5.92
N ILE A 294 13.75 -11.97 6.20
CA ILE A 294 14.79 -11.99 7.23
C ILE A 294 14.69 -10.70 8.03
N HIS A 295 14.75 -10.77 9.35
CA HIS A 295 14.90 -9.58 10.19
C HIS A 295 16.38 -9.40 10.51
N TYR A 296 16.89 -8.20 10.30
CA TYR A 296 18.21 -7.79 10.74
C TYR A 296 18.11 -6.79 11.88
N TRP A 297 18.98 -6.95 12.88
CA TRP A 297 19.19 -5.95 13.92
C TRP A 297 20.64 -5.50 13.95
N SER A 298 20.86 -4.23 14.28
CA SER A 298 22.20 -3.64 14.35
C SER A 298 23.00 -4.18 15.55
N GLU A 299 24.20 -4.69 15.29
CA GLU A 299 25.15 -5.08 16.34
C GLU A 299 25.96 -3.89 16.82
N LYS A 300 25.72 -3.44 18.05
CA LYS A 300 26.49 -2.35 18.68
C LYS A 300 27.99 -2.68 18.89
N SER A 301 28.38 -3.95 18.78
CA SER A 301 29.73 -4.45 19.06
C SER A 301 30.58 -4.73 17.81
N ALA A 302 30.12 -4.44 16.60
CA ALA A 302 30.87 -4.72 15.38
C ALA A 302 32.11 -3.82 15.27
N GLN A 303 33.30 -4.37 15.57
CA GLN A 303 34.54 -3.62 15.71
C GLN A 303 35.27 -3.30 14.39
N VAL A 304 34.82 -3.78 13.22
CA VAL A 304 35.51 -3.53 11.94
C VAL A 304 34.52 -3.35 10.79
N ASN A 305 34.57 -2.19 10.12
CA ASN A 305 33.87 -1.84 8.86
C ASN A 305 32.44 -2.41 8.72
N PRO A 306 31.47 -1.98 9.56
CA PRO A 306 30.09 -2.40 9.41
C PRO A 306 29.50 -1.93 8.07
N VAL A 307 28.66 -2.77 7.47
CA VAL A 307 27.89 -2.41 6.27
C VAL A 307 26.87 -1.35 6.66
N SER A 308 26.87 -0.21 5.95
CA SER A 308 25.90 0.86 6.18
C SER A 308 24.48 0.36 5.83
N ARG A 309 23.46 0.96 6.46
CA ARG A 309 22.07 0.51 6.30
C ARG A 309 21.62 0.56 4.84
N ASP A 310 21.97 1.64 4.17
CA ASP A 310 21.85 1.95 2.75
C ASP A 310 22.47 0.91 1.81
N MET A 311 23.45 0.13 2.27
CA MET A 311 24.10 -0.93 1.49
C MET A 311 23.62 -2.33 1.87
N LEU A 312 22.63 -2.45 2.76
CA LEU A 312 22.18 -3.74 3.29
C LEU A 312 21.49 -4.61 2.22
N SER A 313 20.65 -4.00 1.36
CA SER A 313 20.00 -4.71 0.24
C SER A 313 21.02 -5.30 -0.73
N GLU A 314 22.03 -4.51 -1.11
CA GLU A 314 23.13 -4.93 -1.98
C GLU A 314 23.97 -6.04 -1.33
N ALA A 315 24.41 -5.84 -0.09
CA ALA A 315 25.26 -6.81 0.61
C ALA A 315 24.57 -8.17 0.79
N VAL A 316 23.27 -8.17 1.10
CA VAL A 316 22.45 -9.39 1.17
C VAL A 316 22.32 -10.01 -0.22
N CYS A 317 22.01 -9.23 -1.25
CA CYS A 317 21.86 -9.73 -2.61
C CYS A 317 23.13 -10.43 -3.09
N VAL A 318 24.29 -9.76 -3.02
CA VAL A 318 25.59 -10.32 -3.42
C VAL A 318 25.90 -11.66 -2.71
N LYS A 319 25.54 -11.80 -1.44
CA LYS A 319 25.75 -13.05 -0.70
C LYS A 319 24.85 -14.18 -1.22
N ILE A 320 23.58 -13.87 -1.49
CA ILE A 320 22.61 -14.84 -2.02
C ILE A 320 22.99 -15.25 -3.44
N GLU A 321 23.37 -14.31 -4.30
CA GLU A 321 23.76 -14.57 -5.69
C GLU A 321 24.96 -15.51 -5.78
N ASN A 322 25.98 -15.27 -4.96
CA ASN A 322 27.15 -16.12 -4.92
C ASN A 322 26.80 -17.55 -4.49
N HIS A 323 25.87 -17.71 -3.54
CA HIS A 323 25.43 -19.03 -3.12
C HIS A 323 24.59 -19.73 -4.20
N ILE A 324 23.66 -19.03 -4.84
CA ILE A 324 22.89 -19.58 -5.99
C ILE A 324 23.85 -20.00 -7.10
N ARG A 325 24.86 -19.18 -7.41
CA ARG A 325 25.88 -19.50 -8.41
C ARG A 325 26.66 -20.76 -8.05
N ASN A 326 27.01 -20.95 -6.77
CA ASN A 326 27.69 -22.18 -6.31
C ASN A 326 26.81 -23.42 -6.46
N ILE A 327 25.52 -23.32 -6.12
CA ILE A 327 24.54 -24.40 -6.33
C ILE A 327 24.46 -24.76 -7.81
N LEU A 328 24.31 -23.75 -8.69
CA LEU A 328 24.20 -23.95 -10.14
C LEU A 328 25.48 -24.53 -10.76
N GLN A 329 26.65 -24.20 -10.20
CA GLN A 329 27.95 -24.72 -10.65
C GLN A 329 28.30 -26.10 -10.04
N GLY A 330 27.45 -26.63 -9.15
CA GLY A 330 27.68 -27.91 -8.47
C GLY A 330 28.86 -27.89 -7.51
N SER A 331 29.26 -26.70 -7.02
CA SER A 331 30.37 -26.52 -6.07
C SER A 331 29.93 -26.57 -4.60
N ASP A 332 28.64 -26.43 -4.32
CA ASP A 332 28.03 -26.74 -3.02
C ASP A 332 27.69 -28.24 -2.95
N THR A 333 28.66 -29.07 -2.59
CA THR A 333 28.46 -30.51 -2.32
C THR A 333 28.67 -30.85 -0.84
N LYS A 334 28.10 -30.07 0.07
CA LYS A 334 28.19 -30.32 1.52
C LYS A 334 26.88 -30.07 2.25
#